data_AF-A0A7C6LU27-F1
#
_entry.id   AF-A0A7C6LU27-F1
#
_cell.length_a   1.000
_cell.length_b   1.000
_cell.length_c   1.000
_cell.angle_alpha   90.00
_cell.angle_beta   90.00
_cell.angle_gamma   90.00
#
_symmetry.space_group_name_H-M   'P 1'
#
loop_
_entity.id
_entity.type
_entity.pdbx_description
1 polymer ?
#
loop_
_entity_poly.entity_id
_entity_poly.type
_entity_poly.pdbx_seq_one_letter_code
_entity_poly.pdbx_strand_id
1 'polypeptide(L)'
;TGGQTDFVRAANRSRGGKSFIVLPSTAKDGTISRIAPVLSPGTHVTTSKNDTDIVVTEYGVAFLRGKTLGERARALIAIAHPDFRAELTFAAKQLNLIP
;
A
#
# COMPACT_ATOMS: atom_id res chain seq x y z
N THR A 1 17.77 -4.19 -5.83
CA THR A 1 17.91 -2.77 -5.46
C THR A 1 18.06 -1.94 -6.73
N GLY A 2 17.44 -0.77 -6.77
CA GLY A 2 17.45 0.21 -7.87
C GLY A 2 17.02 1.58 -7.31
N GLY A 3 16.87 2.62 -8.15
CA GLY A 3 16.70 4.01 -7.69
C GLY A 3 15.32 4.43 -7.18
N GLN A 4 14.34 3.53 -7.06
CA GLN A 4 12.95 3.87 -6.69
C GLN A 4 12.86 4.68 -5.40
N THR A 5 13.56 4.24 -4.35
CA THR A 5 13.51 4.89 -3.03
C THR A 5 14.11 6.31 -3.07
N ASP A 6 15.08 6.55 -3.95
CA ASP A 6 15.68 7.87 -4.12
C ASP A 6 14.66 8.85 -4.73
N PHE A 7 13.92 8.43 -5.75
CA PHE A 7 12.86 9.25 -6.36
C PHE A 7 11.67 9.50 -5.42
N VAL A 8 11.28 8.51 -4.62
CA VAL A 8 10.24 8.68 -3.59
C VAL A 8 10.66 9.77 -2.59
N ARG A 9 11.89 9.70 -2.10
CA ARG A 9 12.41 10.70 -1.14
C ARG A 9 12.58 12.08 -1.78
N ALA A 10 13.07 12.15 -3.01
CA ALA A 10 13.19 13.39 -3.75
C ALA A 10 11.83 14.07 -3.97
N ALA A 11 10.82 13.30 -4.40
CA ALA A 11 9.45 13.79 -4.56
C ALA A 11 8.87 14.30 -3.23
N ASN A 12 9.08 13.58 -2.13
CA ASN A 12 8.58 13.98 -0.81
C ASN A 12 9.19 15.30 -0.29
N ARG A 13 10.42 15.62 -0.70
CA ARG A 13 11.15 16.85 -0.35
C ARG A 13 10.88 18.00 -1.32
N SER A 14 10.45 17.71 -2.54
CA SER A 14 10.15 18.73 -3.54
C SER A 14 8.84 19.46 -3.21
N ARG A 15 8.82 20.77 -3.43
CA ARG A 15 7.62 21.59 -3.22
C ARG A 15 6.54 21.18 -4.22
N GLY A 16 5.45 20.60 -3.73
CA GLY A 16 4.37 20.06 -4.55
C GLY A 16 4.70 18.72 -5.22
N GLY A 17 5.85 18.12 -4.91
CA GLY A 17 6.22 16.80 -5.41
C GLY A 17 5.31 15.70 -4.86
N LYS A 18 5.07 14.68 -5.68
CA LYS A 18 4.25 13.51 -5.36
C LYS A 18 4.93 12.25 -5.85
N SER A 19 4.90 11.18 -5.07
CA SER A 19 5.38 9.87 -5.51
C SER A 19 4.25 8.86 -5.57
N PHE A 20 4.20 8.11 -6.67
CA PHE A 20 3.15 7.13 -6.95
C PHE A 20 3.77 5.74 -7.07
N ILE A 21 3.31 4.81 -6.25
CA ILE A 21 3.56 3.38 -6.42
C ILE A 21 2.32 2.79 -7.09
N VAL A 22 2.47 2.40 -8.36
CA VAL A 22 1.37 1.88 -9.18
C VAL A 22 1.53 0.38 -9.38
N LEU A 23 0.47 -0.38 -9.11
CA LEU A 23 0.45 -1.82 -9.27
C LEU A 23 -0.97 -2.32 -9.59
N PRO A 24 -1.11 -3.41 -10.36
CA PRO A 24 -2.37 -4.16 -10.37
C PRO A 24 -2.74 -4.61 -8.97
N SER A 25 -4.03 -4.64 -8.64
CA SER A 25 -4.50 -5.06 -7.33
C SER A 25 -4.26 -6.56 -7.06
N THR A 26 -4.10 -7.36 -8.13
CA THR A 26 -3.88 -8.81 -8.07
C THR A 26 -2.64 -9.30 -8.85
N ALA A 27 -2.30 -10.57 -8.66
CA ALA A 27 -1.28 -11.34 -9.37
C ALA A 27 -1.81 -12.76 -9.62
N LYS A 28 -1.08 -13.54 -10.43
CA LYS A 28 -1.45 -14.92 -10.85
C LYS A 28 -2.92 -15.00 -11.29
N ASP A 29 -3.25 -14.25 -12.34
CA ASP A 29 -4.58 -14.25 -12.98
C ASP A 29 -5.74 -13.99 -11.99
N GLY A 30 -5.54 -13.06 -11.05
CA GLY A 30 -6.56 -12.66 -10.09
C GLY A 30 -6.59 -13.48 -8.80
N THR A 31 -5.83 -14.57 -8.71
CA THR A 31 -5.90 -15.49 -7.57
C THR A 31 -5.15 -15.03 -6.32
N ILE A 32 -4.27 -14.02 -6.44
CA ILE A 32 -3.49 -13.49 -5.31
C ILE A 32 -3.62 -11.97 -5.24
N SER A 33 -3.98 -11.42 -4.08
CA SER A 33 -3.93 -9.98 -3.84
C SER A 33 -2.49 -9.46 -3.72
N ARG A 34 -2.17 -8.32 -4.34
CA ARG A 34 -0.89 -7.62 -4.12
C ARG A 34 -0.93 -6.70 -2.89
N ILE A 35 -2.11 -6.41 -2.36
CA ILE A 35 -2.28 -5.77 -1.06
C ILE A 35 -2.44 -6.88 -0.03
N ALA A 36 -1.50 -6.99 0.89
CA ALA A 36 -1.47 -8.02 1.92
C ALA A 36 -1.44 -7.39 3.32
N PRO A 37 -2.01 -8.05 4.34
CA PRO A 37 -1.98 -7.54 5.71
C PRO A 37 -0.56 -7.54 6.30
N VAL A 38 0.25 -8.53 5.91
CA VAL A 38 1.66 -8.67 6.28
C VAL A 38 2.42 -9.18 5.06
N LEU A 39 3.66 -8.73 4.87
CA LEU A 39 4.52 -9.26 3.81
C LEU A 39 4.97 -10.68 4.15
N SER A 40 5.11 -11.53 3.12
CA SER A 40 5.62 -12.89 3.31
C SER A 40 7.00 -12.88 3.99
N PRO A 41 7.30 -13.86 4.87
CA PRO A 41 8.60 -13.95 5.53
C PRO A 41 9.76 -13.86 4.54
N GLY A 42 10.77 -13.04 4.88
CA GLY A 42 11.93 -12.80 4.01
C GLY A 42 11.72 -11.77 2.90
N THR A 43 10.53 -11.19 2.75
CA THR A 43 10.30 -10.12 1.76
C THR A 43 11.12 -8.88 2.10
N HIS A 44 11.93 -8.42 1.14
CA HIS A 44 12.69 -7.18 1.28
C HIS A 44 11.80 -5.96 1.07
N VAL A 45 11.74 -5.07 2.08
CA VAL A 45 11.04 -3.79 1.97
C VAL A 45 11.88 -2.81 1.16
N THR A 46 11.39 -2.42 -0.02
CA THR A 46 12.10 -1.45 -0.88
C THR A 46 11.82 -0.02 -0.45
N THR A 47 10.55 0.35 -0.30
CA THR A 47 10.12 1.69 0.15
C THR A 47 9.51 1.56 1.54
N SER A 48 10.12 2.24 2.53
CA SER A 48 9.66 2.21 3.91
C SER A 48 8.27 2.84 4.06
N LYS A 49 7.51 2.39 5.07
CA LYS A 49 6.20 2.95 5.42
C LYS A 49 6.22 4.48 5.63
N ASN A 50 7.36 5.00 6.10
CA ASN A 50 7.56 6.43 6.38
C ASN A 50 7.80 7.24 5.09
N ASP A 51 8.26 6.59 4.03
CA ASP A 51 8.55 7.22 2.73
C ASP A 51 7.35 7.11 1.77
N THR A 52 6.48 6.10 1.92
CA THR A 52 5.34 5.89 1.01
C THR A 52 4.35 7.05 1.03
N ASP A 53 4.09 7.60 -0.16
CA ASP A 53 3.18 8.73 -0.37
C ASP A 53 1.82 8.27 -0.92
N ILE A 54 1.76 7.87 -2.20
CA ILE A 54 0.53 7.48 -2.89
C ILE A 54 0.67 6.07 -3.47
N VAL A 55 -0.36 5.24 -3.29
CA VAL A 55 -0.48 3.92 -3.91
C VAL A 55 -1.69 3.90 -4.84
N VAL A 56 -1.54 3.30 -6.02
CA VAL A 56 -2.59 3.29 -7.06
C VAL A 56 -2.79 1.88 -7.59
N THR A 57 -4.06 1.47 -7.70
CA THR A 57 -4.50 0.27 -8.42
C THR A 57 -5.59 0.65 -9.43
N GLU A 58 -6.07 -0.33 -10.20
CA GLU A 58 -7.24 -0.19 -11.07
C GLU A 58 -8.54 0.16 -10.32
N TYR A 59 -8.56 0.03 -8.98
CA TYR A 59 -9.71 0.36 -8.14
C TYR A 59 -9.62 1.74 -7.47
N GLY A 60 -8.53 2.48 -7.67
CA GLY A 60 -8.42 3.87 -7.23
C GLY A 60 -7.07 4.24 -6.61
N VAL A 61 -7.10 5.32 -5.83
CA VAL A 61 -5.90 5.99 -5.29
C VAL A 61 -5.95 6.04 -3.76
N ALA A 62 -4.92 5.51 -3.10
CA ALA A 62 -4.72 5.60 -1.67
C ALA A 62 -3.61 6.60 -1.34
N PHE A 63 -4.00 7.75 -0.81
CA PHE A 63 -3.07 8.70 -0.16
C PHE A 63 -2.68 8.15 1.21
N LEU A 64 -1.39 8.04 1.51
CA LEU A 64 -0.88 7.41 2.75
C LEU A 64 -0.01 8.33 3.60
N ARG A 65 0.56 9.38 3.01
CA ARG A 65 1.37 10.37 3.74
C ARG A 65 0.53 11.05 4.82
N GLY A 66 1.07 11.11 6.04
CA GLY A 66 0.40 11.72 7.20
C GLY A 66 -0.72 10.89 7.84
N LYS A 67 -1.06 9.72 7.29
CA LYS A 67 -2.09 8.85 7.86
C LYS A 67 -1.56 7.92 8.95
N THR A 68 -2.38 7.67 9.96
CA THR A 68 -2.19 6.61 10.97
C THR A 68 -2.23 5.21 10.36
N LEU A 69 -1.78 4.19 11.10
CA LEU A 69 -1.79 2.81 10.61
C LEU A 69 -3.19 2.33 10.21
N GLY A 70 -4.21 2.65 11.02
CA GLY A 70 -5.60 2.27 10.73
C GLY A 70 -6.18 2.99 9.51
N GLU A 71 -5.90 4.28 9.34
CA GLU A 71 -6.30 5.03 8.15
C GLU A 71 -5.60 4.52 6.88
N ARG A 72 -4.32 4.12 6.98
CA ARG A 72 -3.59 3.49 5.88
C ARG A 72 -4.18 2.13 5.53
N ALA A 73 -4.50 1.30 6.52
CA ALA A 73 -5.14 0.00 6.31
C ALA A 73 -6.47 0.18 5.56
N ARG A 74 -7.36 1.06 6.03
CA ARG A 74 -8.64 1.35 5.35
C ARG A 74 -8.43 1.87 3.92
N ALA A 75 -7.48 2.79 3.72
CA ALA A 75 -7.20 3.34 2.39
C ALA A 75 -6.67 2.29 1.41
N LEU A 76 -5.78 1.41 1.86
CA LEU A 76 -5.25 0.32 1.03
C LEU A 76 -6.33 -0.73 0.72
N ILE A 77 -7.16 -1.11 1.70
CA ILE A 77 -8.28 -2.05 1.50
C ILE A 77 -9.28 -1.48 0.49
N ALA A 78 -9.57 -0.17 0.53
CA ALA A 78 -10.50 0.48 -0.38
C ALA A 78 -10.05 0.39 -1.86
N ILE A 79 -8.74 0.31 -2.12
CA ILE A 79 -8.17 0.14 -3.47
C ILE A 79 -7.73 -1.29 -3.76
N ALA A 80 -8.00 -2.25 -2.88
CA ALA A 80 -7.78 -3.67 -3.17
C ALA A 80 -8.85 -4.22 -4.11
N HIS A 81 -8.57 -5.36 -4.74
CA HIS A 81 -9.55 -6.10 -5.52
C HIS A 81 -10.76 -6.48 -4.63
N PRO A 82 -12.01 -6.29 -5.08
CA PRO A 82 -13.21 -6.51 -4.28
C PRO A 82 -13.24 -7.85 -3.55
N ASP A 83 -12.86 -8.93 -4.24
CA ASP A 83 -12.85 -10.30 -3.71
C ASP A 83 -12.00 -10.48 -2.44
N PHE A 84 -10.96 -9.67 -2.24
CA PHE A 84 -10.06 -9.79 -1.09
C PHE A 84 -10.35 -8.77 0.02
N ARG A 85 -11.27 -7.81 -0.18
CA ARG A 85 -11.51 -6.72 0.79
C ARG A 85 -12.02 -7.24 2.14
N ALA A 86 -12.90 -8.24 2.11
CA ALA A 86 -13.45 -8.84 3.33
C ALA A 86 -12.35 -9.52 4.16
N GLU A 87 -11.51 -10.33 3.52
CA GLU A 87 -10.37 -11.00 4.15
C GLU A 87 -9.36 -9.99 4.72
N LEU A 88 -8.99 -8.98 3.94
CA LEU A 88 -8.07 -7.93 4.38
C LEU A 88 -8.63 -7.13 5.57
N THR A 89 -9.93 -6.85 5.58
CA THR A 89 -10.60 -6.18 6.70
C THR A 89 -10.58 -7.04 7.96
N PHE A 90 -10.88 -8.34 7.81
CA PHE A 90 -10.81 -9.30 8.91
C PHE A 90 -9.39 -9.37 9.49
N ALA A 91 -8.36 -9.51 8.65
CA ALA A 91 -6.97 -9.54 9.07
C ALA A 91 -6.54 -8.23 9.74
N ALA A 92 -6.98 -7.07 9.24
CA ALA A 92 -6.66 -5.78 9.84
C ALA A 92 -7.27 -5.62 11.25
N LYS A 93 -8.46 -6.19 11.51
CA LYS A 93 -9.04 -6.26 12.87
C LYS A 93 -8.22 -7.16 13.79
N GLN A 94 -7.83 -8.34 13.32
CA GLN A 94 -6.99 -9.27 14.10
C GLN A 94 -5.63 -8.65 14.48
N LEU A 95 -5.08 -7.80 13.61
CA LEU A 95 -3.85 -7.06 13.85
C LEU A 95 -4.04 -5.77 14.68
N ASN A 96 -5.25 -5.49 15.18
CA ASN A 96 -5.61 -4.27 15.91
C ASN A 96 -5.28 -2.97 15.14
N LEU A 97 -5.30 -3.01 13.81
CA LEU A 97 -5.09 -1.83 12.97
C LEU A 97 -6.37 -1.00 12.84
N ILE A 98 -7.52 -1.69 12.86
CA ILE A 98 -8.86 -1.10 12.78
C ILE A 98 -9.77 -1.80 13.80
N PRO A 99 -10.80 -1.12 14.32
CA PRO A 99 -11.80 -1.73 15.19
C PRO A 99 -12.68 -2.72 14.43
#